data_AF-A0A0V1DQF2-F1
#
_entry.id   AF-A0A0V1DQF2-F1
#
_cell.length_a   1.000
_cell.length_b   1.000
_cell.length_c   1.000
_cell.angle_alpha   90.00
_cell.angle_beta   90.00
_cell.angle_gamma   90.00
#
_symmetry.space_group_name_H-M   'P 1'
#
loop_
_entity.id
_entity.type
_entity.pdbx_description
1 polymer ?
#
loop_
_entity_poly.entity_id
_entity_poly.type
_entity_poly.pdbx_seq_one_letter_code
_entity_poly.pdbx_strand_id
1 'polypeptide(L)'
;MASAMGFRFNPKKCASLYLKRAVVNAATFTISGEEIPALVHGDSYRYLGVAAGLGKPQTPFSLLRENLREAELIFRSKLAPWQMMDAYRTYVLPRLTFQLMIAKFHNVKQSAGEYDRAILRLVKRCFQLPVETSTDFVRAPRSCGGLGVPSLRELYATAKITRALKMLWSPCQVVSTLAARQLRTVASAYFAKRSKD
;
A
#
# COMPACT_ATOMS: atom_id res chain seq x y z
N MET A 1 -8.90 29.75 -11.45
CA MET A 1 -7.58 29.10 -11.56
C MET A 1 -7.50 28.07 -12.69
N ALA A 2 -8.29 26.99 -12.73
CA ALA A 2 -8.17 26.00 -13.83
C ALA A 2 -8.49 26.58 -15.22
N SER A 3 -9.60 27.32 -15.36
CA SER A 3 -9.97 27.99 -16.62
C SER A 3 -8.89 29.00 -17.08
N ALA A 4 -8.28 29.73 -16.13
CA ALA A 4 -7.18 30.66 -16.42
C ALA A 4 -5.90 29.96 -16.92
N MET A 5 -5.77 28.65 -16.70
CA MET A 5 -4.67 27.81 -17.21
C MET A 5 -5.10 26.95 -18.41
N GLY A 6 -6.29 27.19 -18.99
CA GLY A 6 -6.82 26.40 -20.11
C GLY A 6 -7.32 25.00 -19.74
N PHE A 7 -7.45 24.68 -18.45
CA PHE A 7 -7.95 23.39 -17.98
C PHE A 7 -9.44 23.41 -17.64
N ARG A 8 -10.14 22.31 -17.95
CA ARG A 8 -11.51 22.05 -17.51
C ARG A 8 -11.53 20.83 -16.58
N PHE A 9 -12.14 20.98 -15.41
CA PHE A 9 -12.35 19.85 -14.50
C PHE A 9 -13.41 18.89 -15.04
N ASN A 10 -13.31 17.62 -14.66
CA ASN A 10 -14.34 16.62 -14.90
C ASN A 10 -15.06 16.33 -13.56
N PRO A 11 -16.23 16.93 -13.31
CA PRO A 11 -16.93 16.81 -12.03
C PRO A 11 -17.25 15.37 -11.65
N LYS A 12 -17.52 14.49 -12.63
CA LYS A 12 -17.78 13.06 -12.41
C LYS A 12 -16.58 12.28 -11.86
N LYS A 13 -15.36 12.78 -12.08
CA LYS A 13 -14.14 12.21 -11.49
C LYS A 13 -13.73 12.91 -10.20
N CYS A 14 -14.35 14.02 -9.83
CA CYS A 14 -14.10 14.72 -8.57
C CYS A 14 -14.94 14.10 -7.44
N ALA A 15 -14.55 14.34 -6.20
CA ALA A 15 -15.34 14.01 -5.03
C ALA A 15 -15.07 15.03 -3.92
N SER A 16 -16.09 15.37 -3.14
CA SER A 16 -15.98 16.28 -2.00
C SER A 16 -16.18 15.55 -0.67
N LEU A 17 -15.42 15.95 0.34
CA LEU A 17 -15.54 15.43 1.71
C LEU A 17 -15.52 16.60 2.68
N TYR A 18 -16.65 16.88 3.33
CA TYR A 18 -16.76 17.97 4.30
C TYR A 18 -16.61 17.46 5.73
N LEU A 19 -15.59 17.98 6.43
CA LEU A 19 -15.23 17.57 7.78
C LEU A 19 -15.33 18.72 8.77
N LYS A 20 -16.10 18.51 9.83
CA LYS A 20 -16.14 19.39 11.01
C LYS A 20 -15.84 18.56 12.24
N ARG A 21 -14.73 18.85 12.93
CA ARG A 21 -14.27 18.09 14.12
C ARG A 21 -14.24 16.57 13.89
N ALA A 22 -13.71 16.12 12.75
CA ALA A 22 -13.65 14.72 12.31
C ALA A 22 -15.00 14.03 12.06
N VAL A 23 -16.12 14.76 12.09
CA VAL A 23 -17.45 14.26 11.68
C VAL A 23 -17.69 14.63 10.22
N VAL A 24 -18.14 13.65 9.43
CA VAL A 24 -18.54 13.84 8.03
C VAL A 24 -19.90 14.54 8.01
N ASN A 25 -19.99 15.66 7.32
CA ASN A 25 -21.25 16.41 7.18
C ASN A 25 -21.70 16.38 5.73
N ALA A 26 -23.01 16.35 5.52
CA ALA A 26 -23.61 16.51 4.21
C ALA A 26 -23.39 17.95 3.72
N ALA A 27 -22.75 18.09 2.56
CA ALA A 27 -22.61 19.36 1.86
C ALA A 27 -22.45 19.06 0.37
N THR A 28 -23.15 19.82 -0.47
CA THR A 28 -23.02 19.78 -1.92
C THR A 28 -22.05 20.86 -2.37
N PHE A 29 -21.17 20.49 -3.30
CA PHE A 29 -20.22 21.42 -3.90
C PHE A 29 -20.37 21.36 -5.41
N THR A 30 -20.25 22.51 -6.06
CA THR A 30 -20.30 22.62 -7.51
C THR A 30 -18.94 23.03 -8.06
N ILE A 31 -18.55 22.44 -9.20
CA ILE A 31 -17.43 22.90 -10.02
C ILE A 31 -18.00 23.24 -11.39
N SER A 32 -17.79 24.48 -11.83
CA SER A 32 -18.26 24.96 -13.14
C SER A 32 -19.77 24.78 -13.35
N GLY A 33 -20.57 24.91 -12.29
CA GLY A 33 -22.04 24.77 -12.33
C GLY A 33 -22.55 23.32 -12.27
N GLU A 34 -21.68 22.32 -12.30
CA GLU A 34 -22.04 20.91 -12.14
C GLU A 34 -21.78 20.45 -10.69
N GLU A 35 -22.71 19.69 -10.12
CA GLU A 35 -22.56 19.10 -8.78
C GLU A 35 -21.51 17.97 -8.77
N ILE A 36 -20.72 17.95 -7.71
CA ILE A 36 -19.69 16.94 -7.48
C ILE A 36 -20.23 15.88 -6.50
N PRO A 37 -19.94 14.59 -6.72
CA PRO A 37 -20.24 13.55 -5.75
C PRO A 37 -19.70 13.87 -4.34
N ALA A 38 -20.60 13.98 -3.36
CA ALA A 38 -20.24 14.17 -1.96
C ALA A 38 -20.09 12.82 -1.24
N LEU A 39 -18.91 12.57 -0.69
CA LEU A 39 -18.61 11.34 0.05
C LEU A 39 -19.25 11.39 1.44
N VAL A 40 -20.00 10.36 1.81
CA VAL A 40 -20.55 10.19 3.16
C VAL A 40 -19.67 9.30 4.04
N HIS A 41 -20.02 9.15 5.32
CA HIS A 41 -19.31 8.25 6.20
C HIS A 41 -19.40 6.79 5.71
N GLY A 42 -18.26 6.13 5.56
CA GLY A 42 -18.18 4.76 5.01
C GLY A 42 -17.98 4.71 3.49
N ASP A 43 -18.04 5.84 2.80
CA ASP A 43 -17.64 5.93 1.39
C ASP A 43 -16.13 6.01 1.24
N SER A 44 -15.68 5.67 0.04
CA SER A 44 -14.27 5.70 -0.31
C SER A 44 -14.07 6.17 -1.74
N TYR A 45 -13.08 7.02 -1.95
CA TYR A 45 -12.68 7.54 -3.25
C TYR A 45 -11.37 6.90 -3.69
N ARG A 46 -11.31 6.34 -4.90
CA ARG A 46 -10.10 5.65 -5.38
C ARG A 46 -9.05 6.66 -5.83
N TYR A 47 -7.94 6.73 -5.10
CA TYR A 47 -6.80 7.58 -5.42
C TYR A 47 -5.52 6.75 -5.53
N LEU A 48 -4.84 6.84 -6.67
CA LEU A 48 -3.62 6.07 -6.96
C LEU A 48 -3.79 4.56 -6.71
N GLY A 49 -4.95 4.01 -7.09
CA GLY A 49 -5.26 2.59 -6.95
C GLY A 49 -5.68 2.15 -5.55
N VAL A 50 -5.58 3.02 -4.53
CA VAL A 50 -5.98 2.76 -3.13
C VAL A 50 -7.22 3.59 -2.81
N ALA A 51 -8.22 3.04 -2.13
CA ALA A 51 -9.35 3.87 -1.73
C ALA A 51 -9.00 4.72 -0.49
N ALA A 52 -9.26 6.00 -0.60
CA ALA A 52 -9.12 7.02 0.43
C ALA A 52 -10.52 7.47 0.85
N GLY A 53 -10.87 7.29 2.12
CA GLY A 53 -12.17 7.64 2.67
C GLY A 53 -12.18 7.56 4.19
N LEU A 54 -13.21 8.13 4.81
CA LEU A 54 -13.43 8.07 6.25
C LEU A 54 -14.43 6.96 6.58
N GLY A 55 -14.02 6.00 7.41
CA GLY A 55 -14.92 4.96 7.96
C GLY A 55 -14.78 3.57 7.35
N LYS A 56 -14.24 3.42 6.13
CA LYS A 56 -13.81 2.10 5.62
C LYS A 56 -12.29 2.00 5.64
N PRO A 57 -11.67 1.32 6.63
CA PRO A 57 -10.32 0.81 6.42
C PRO A 57 -10.40 -0.08 5.19
N GLN A 58 -9.74 0.29 4.09
CA GLN A 58 -9.58 -0.63 2.98
C GLN A 58 -9.03 -1.92 3.55
N THR A 59 -9.81 -2.99 3.43
CA THR A 59 -9.37 -4.30 3.85
C THR A 59 -8.12 -4.62 3.03
N PRO A 60 -6.94 -4.73 3.68
CA PRO A 60 -5.71 -5.21 3.05
C PRO A 60 -5.89 -6.38 2.09
N PHE A 61 -6.89 -7.21 2.37
CA PHE A 61 -7.23 -8.44 1.70
C PHE A 61 -7.54 -8.28 0.20
N SER A 62 -8.27 -7.24 -0.23
CA SER A 62 -8.60 -7.12 -1.67
C SER A 62 -7.36 -6.81 -2.51
N LEU A 63 -6.51 -5.89 -2.03
CA LEU A 63 -5.23 -5.53 -2.68
C LEU A 63 -4.26 -6.72 -2.73
N LEU A 64 -4.14 -7.45 -1.61
CA LEU A 64 -3.31 -8.66 -1.56
C LEU A 64 -3.84 -9.75 -2.48
N ARG A 65 -5.16 -9.92 -2.57
CA ARG A 65 -5.80 -10.89 -3.46
C ARG A 65 -5.59 -10.54 -4.93
N GLU A 66 -5.70 -9.27 -5.30
CA GLU A 66 -5.36 -8.80 -6.65
C GLU A 66 -3.90 -9.08 -6.98
N ASN A 67 -2.97 -8.70 -6.10
CA ASN A 67 -1.54 -8.98 -6.30
C ASN A 67 -1.25 -10.48 -6.41
N LEU A 68 -1.92 -11.30 -5.60
CA LEU A 68 -1.78 -12.75 -5.67
C LEU A 68 -2.28 -13.31 -7.01
N ARG A 69 -3.39 -12.80 -7.54
CA ARG A 69 -3.89 -13.18 -8.87
C ARG A 69 -2.88 -12.88 -9.97
N GLU A 70 -2.24 -11.72 -9.94
CA GLU A 70 -1.18 -11.39 -10.92
C GLU A 70 0.01 -12.34 -10.80
N ALA A 71 0.43 -12.64 -9.57
CA ALA A 71 1.50 -13.61 -9.33
C ALA A 71 1.12 -14.99 -9.89
N GLU A 72 -0.12 -15.45 -9.65
CA GLU A 72 -0.62 -16.72 -10.19
C GLU A 72 -0.60 -16.76 -11.72
N LEU A 73 -0.95 -15.66 -12.40
CA LEU A 73 -0.88 -15.56 -13.85
C LEU A 73 0.56 -15.73 -14.35
N ILE A 74 1.53 -15.09 -13.70
CA ILE A 74 2.95 -15.22 -14.05
C ILE A 74 3.43 -16.66 -13.81
N PHE A 75 3.15 -17.24 -12.64
CA PHE A 75 3.62 -18.58 -12.28
C PHE A 75 2.91 -19.73 -13.02
N ARG A 76 1.80 -19.46 -13.71
CA ARG A 76 1.11 -20.41 -14.60
C ARG A 76 1.45 -20.22 -16.07
N SER A 77 2.27 -19.22 -16.40
CA SER A 77 2.70 -18.98 -17.77
C SER A 77 3.61 -20.10 -18.30
N LYS A 78 3.89 -20.10 -19.60
CA LYS A 78 4.82 -21.05 -20.24
C LYS A 78 6.29 -20.59 -20.18
N LEU A 79 6.60 -19.61 -19.33
CA LEU A 79 7.96 -19.10 -19.16
C LEU A 79 8.84 -20.09 -18.42
N ALA A 80 10.16 -20.00 -18.59
CA ALA A 80 11.08 -20.75 -17.77
C ALA A 80 11.06 -20.26 -16.30
N PRO A 81 11.39 -21.10 -15.29
CA PRO A 81 11.29 -20.71 -13.89
C PRO A 81 12.02 -19.41 -13.52
N TRP A 82 13.21 -19.20 -14.08
CA TRP A 82 13.97 -17.97 -13.86
C TRP A 82 13.30 -16.73 -14.49
N GLN A 83 12.64 -16.88 -15.65
CA GLN A 83 11.88 -15.82 -16.32
C GLN A 83 10.61 -15.46 -15.55
N MET A 84 9.91 -16.47 -15.00
CA MET A 84 8.76 -16.22 -14.11
C MET A 84 9.17 -15.41 -12.88
N MET A 85 10.29 -15.77 -12.26
CA MET A 85 10.83 -15.03 -11.12
C MET A 85 11.26 -13.62 -11.48
N ASP A 86 11.82 -13.43 -12.67
CA ASP A 86 12.16 -12.11 -13.17
C ASP A 86 10.90 -11.25 -13.36
N ALA A 87 9.88 -11.77 -14.05
CA ALA A 87 8.59 -11.10 -14.23
C ALA A 87 7.91 -10.76 -12.89
N TYR A 88 7.91 -11.70 -11.93
CA TYR A 88 7.35 -11.46 -10.60
C TYR A 88 8.04 -10.27 -9.89
N ARG A 89 9.38 -10.22 -9.93
CA ARG A 89 10.16 -9.13 -9.32
C ARG A 89 10.02 -7.81 -10.05
N THR A 90 9.80 -7.84 -11.36
CA THR A 90 9.67 -6.64 -12.19
C THR A 90 8.28 -6.02 -12.10
N TYR A 91 7.22 -6.83 -12.02
CA TYR A 91 5.84 -6.34 -12.12
C TYR A 91 5.06 -6.43 -10.81
N VAL A 92 5.14 -7.56 -10.10
CA VAL A 92 4.29 -7.82 -8.93
C VAL A 92 4.88 -7.20 -7.66
N LEU A 93 6.17 -7.44 -7.39
CA LEU A 93 6.81 -6.90 -6.17
C LEU A 93 6.77 -5.36 -6.09
N PRO A 94 7.04 -4.58 -7.16
CA PRO A 94 7.00 -3.13 -7.07
C PRO A 94 5.57 -2.61 -6.88
N ARG A 95 4.58 -3.22 -7.56
CA ARG A 95 3.16 -2.91 -7.37
C ARG A 95 2.73 -3.16 -5.92
N LEU A 96 3.08 -4.32 -5.36
CA LEU A 96 2.81 -4.64 -3.97
C LEU A 96 3.49 -3.65 -3.02
N THR A 97 4.78 -3.38 -3.23
CA THR A 97 5.56 -2.47 -2.38
C THR A 97 4.93 -1.07 -2.33
N PHE A 98 4.48 -0.55 -3.48
CA PHE A 98 3.77 0.71 -3.56
C PHE A 98 2.44 0.69 -2.79
N GLN A 99 1.65 -0.36 -2.95
CA GLN A 99 0.39 -0.51 -2.21
C GLN A 99 0.62 -0.57 -0.69
N LEU A 100 1.63 -1.32 -0.23
CA LEU A 100 2.03 -1.40 1.18
C LEU A 100 2.50 -0.04 1.72
N MET A 101 3.19 0.74 0.89
CA MET A 101 3.62 2.08 1.23
C MET A 101 2.43 3.02 1.49
N ILE A 102 1.40 2.97 0.64
CA ILE A 102 0.26 3.90 0.69
C ILE A 102 -0.82 3.47 1.68
N ALA A 103 -1.22 2.21 1.66
CA ALA A 103 -2.37 1.73 2.43
C ALA A 103 -2.07 1.62 3.94
N LYS A 104 -3.11 1.74 4.77
CA LYS A 104 -3.04 1.55 6.22
C LYS A 104 -3.46 0.11 6.54
N PHE A 105 -2.53 -0.68 7.09
CA PHE A 105 -2.81 -2.05 7.49
C PHE A 105 -2.97 -2.10 9.01
N HIS A 106 -4.18 -2.36 9.49
CA HIS A 106 -4.43 -2.50 10.93
C HIS A 106 -3.94 -3.86 11.46
N ASN A 107 -4.11 -4.94 10.70
CA ASN A 107 -3.75 -6.31 11.09
C ASN A 107 -2.79 -6.99 10.09
N VAL A 108 -1.59 -6.44 9.89
CA VAL A 108 -0.59 -7.01 8.96
C VAL A 108 -0.27 -8.47 9.29
N LYS A 109 -0.23 -8.84 10.58
CA LYS A 109 0.23 -10.17 11.02
C LYS A 109 -0.60 -11.32 10.44
N GLN A 110 -1.93 -11.20 10.45
CA GLN A 110 -2.82 -12.27 9.96
C GLN A 110 -2.81 -12.33 8.43
N SER A 111 -3.02 -11.20 7.75
CA SER A 111 -3.06 -11.16 6.27
C SER A 111 -1.72 -11.51 5.62
N ALA A 112 -0.59 -11.23 6.29
CA ALA A 112 0.74 -11.59 5.80
C ALA A 112 0.94 -13.11 5.71
N GLY A 113 0.44 -13.87 6.70
CA GLY A 113 0.65 -15.32 6.74
C GLY A 113 0.03 -16.04 5.53
N GLU A 114 -1.19 -15.66 5.15
CA GLU A 114 -1.89 -16.27 4.02
C GLU A 114 -1.24 -15.91 2.68
N TYR A 115 -0.90 -14.63 2.48
CA TYR A 115 -0.24 -14.15 1.27
C TYR A 115 1.14 -14.83 1.09
N ASP A 116 1.97 -14.81 2.15
CA ASP A 116 3.31 -15.41 2.11
C ASP A 116 3.24 -16.91 1.80
N ARG A 117 2.32 -17.65 2.45
CA ARG A 117 2.12 -19.09 2.17
C ARG A 117 1.67 -19.35 0.73
N ALA A 118 0.83 -18.49 0.17
CA ALA A 118 0.38 -18.64 -1.22
C ALA A 118 1.54 -18.42 -2.21
N ILE A 119 2.30 -17.34 -2.05
CA ILE A 119 3.46 -17.05 -2.89
C ILE A 119 4.54 -18.14 -2.75
N LEU A 120 4.87 -18.56 -1.53
CA LEU A 120 5.86 -19.63 -1.30
C LEU A 120 5.47 -20.93 -2.02
N ARG A 121 4.18 -21.30 -2.01
CA ARG A 121 3.69 -22.47 -2.75
C ARG A 121 3.85 -22.31 -4.26
N LEU A 122 3.55 -21.13 -4.80
CA LEU A 122 3.73 -20.86 -6.24
C LEU A 122 5.20 -20.95 -6.64
N VAL A 123 6.10 -20.35 -5.85
CA VAL A 123 7.55 -20.37 -6.11
C VAL A 123 8.11 -21.79 -5.99
N LYS A 124 7.79 -22.53 -4.91
CA LYS A 124 8.23 -23.93 -4.77
C LYS A 124 7.75 -24.79 -5.93
N ARG A 125 6.50 -24.64 -6.36
CA ARG A 125 5.96 -25.37 -7.52
C ARG A 125 6.67 -24.99 -8.82
N CYS A 126 6.95 -23.71 -9.04
CA CYS A 126 7.64 -23.21 -10.22
C CYS A 126 9.02 -23.87 -10.41
N PHE A 127 9.76 -24.07 -9.32
CA PHE A 127 11.09 -24.70 -9.33
C PHE A 127 11.08 -26.20 -8.97
N GLN A 128 9.89 -26.81 -8.83
CA GLN A 128 9.74 -28.21 -8.41
C GLN A 128 10.51 -28.54 -7.10
N LEU A 129 10.53 -27.58 -6.18
CA LEU A 129 11.26 -27.70 -4.92
C LEU A 129 10.50 -28.62 -3.95
N PRO A 130 11.21 -29.47 -3.18
CA PRO A 130 10.62 -30.25 -2.10
C PRO A 130 9.89 -29.38 -1.07
N VAL A 131 8.88 -29.95 -0.40
CA VAL A 131 8.09 -29.25 0.62
C VAL A 131 8.96 -28.79 1.78
N GLU A 132 9.98 -29.58 2.08
CA GLU A 132 11.00 -29.45 3.13
C GLU A 132 11.99 -28.31 2.85
N THR A 133 12.03 -27.78 1.62
CA THR A 133 12.93 -26.69 1.26
C THR A 133 12.73 -25.51 2.21
N SER A 134 13.82 -25.05 2.82
CA SER A 134 13.77 -23.94 3.77
C SER A 134 13.11 -22.72 3.15
N THR A 135 12.21 -22.08 3.91
CA THR A 135 11.61 -20.81 3.51
C THR A 135 12.66 -19.70 3.42
N ASP A 136 13.76 -19.83 4.14
CA ASP A 136 14.81 -18.82 4.18
C ASP A 136 15.58 -18.76 2.87
N PHE A 137 15.77 -19.90 2.19
CA PHE A 137 16.32 -19.93 0.83
C PHE A 137 15.45 -19.15 -0.16
N VAL A 138 14.12 -19.33 -0.09
CA VAL A 138 13.18 -18.64 -0.98
C VAL A 138 13.15 -17.13 -0.69
N ARG A 139 13.24 -16.76 0.59
CA ARG A 139 13.18 -15.37 1.04
C ARG A 139 14.49 -14.61 0.86
N ALA A 140 15.61 -15.30 0.97
CA ALA A 140 16.93 -14.68 0.94
C ALA A 140 17.14 -13.86 -0.35
N PRO A 141 17.85 -12.73 -0.27
CA PRO A 141 18.21 -11.94 -1.44
C PRO A 141 19.03 -12.75 -2.45
N ARG A 142 18.92 -12.38 -3.73
CA ARG A 142 19.73 -12.97 -4.81
C ARG A 142 21.23 -12.79 -4.60
N SER A 143 21.63 -11.69 -3.96
CA SER A 143 23.03 -11.40 -3.65
C SER A 143 23.68 -12.47 -2.76
N CYS A 144 22.86 -13.23 -2.02
CA CYS A 144 23.29 -14.32 -1.17
C CYS A 144 22.88 -15.70 -1.72
N GLY A 145 22.51 -15.80 -3.00
CA GLY A 145 22.10 -17.06 -3.64
C GLY A 145 20.64 -17.46 -3.42
N GLY A 146 19.81 -16.62 -2.81
CA GLY A 146 18.37 -16.89 -2.61
C GLY A 146 17.49 -16.50 -3.81
N LEU A 147 16.19 -16.78 -3.70
CA LEU A 147 15.22 -16.48 -4.78
C LEU A 147 14.68 -15.03 -4.76
N GLY A 148 14.88 -14.30 -3.66
CA GLY A 148 14.52 -12.89 -3.53
C GLY A 148 13.02 -12.64 -3.40
N VAL A 149 12.33 -13.46 -2.60
CA VAL A 149 10.90 -13.32 -2.32
C VAL A 149 10.69 -12.91 -0.86
N PRO A 150 10.82 -11.61 -0.54
CA PRO A 150 10.75 -11.14 0.85
C PRO A 150 9.36 -11.37 1.45
N SER A 151 9.29 -11.51 2.77
CA SER A 151 8.00 -11.64 3.45
C SER A 151 7.19 -10.35 3.34
N LEU A 152 5.85 -10.47 3.35
CA LEU A 152 4.98 -9.30 3.32
C LEU A 152 5.25 -8.36 4.50
N ARG A 153 5.61 -8.92 5.66
CA ARG A 153 5.94 -8.15 6.86
C ARG A 153 7.18 -7.31 6.66
N GLU A 154 8.26 -7.88 6.13
CA GLU A 154 9.52 -7.16 5.87
C GLU A 154 9.29 -6.10 4.80
N LEU A 155 8.58 -6.43 3.71
CA LEU A 155 8.21 -5.47 2.67
C LEU A 155 7.40 -4.30 3.25
N TYR A 156 6.40 -4.59 4.09
CA TYR A 156 5.58 -3.56 4.71
C TYR A 156 6.39 -2.65 5.64
N ALA A 157 7.21 -3.23 6.51
CA ALA A 157 8.08 -2.47 7.41
C ALA A 157 9.05 -1.57 6.62
N THR A 158 9.73 -2.15 5.63
CA THR A 158 10.68 -1.44 4.75
C THR A 158 9.99 -0.30 4.01
N ALA A 159 8.81 -0.55 3.43
CA ALA A 159 8.04 0.46 2.71
C ALA A 159 7.59 1.62 3.62
N LYS A 160 7.17 1.31 4.86
CA LYS A 160 6.74 2.32 5.84
C LYS A 160 7.90 3.17 6.34
N ILE A 161 9.02 2.53 6.69
CA ILE A 161 10.24 3.23 7.10
C ILE A 161 10.70 4.12 5.95
N THR A 162 10.89 3.56 4.76
CA THR A 162 11.33 4.32 3.56
C THR A 162 10.46 5.54 3.31
N ARG A 163 9.13 5.39 3.41
CA ARG A 163 8.20 6.51 3.25
C ARG A 163 8.37 7.56 4.35
N ALA A 164 8.48 7.14 5.61
CA ALA A 164 8.68 8.06 6.72
C ALA A 164 9.97 8.86 6.56
N LEU A 165 11.08 8.20 6.20
CA LEU A 165 12.35 8.87 5.93
C LEU A 165 12.17 9.88 4.76
N LYS A 166 11.60 9.47 3.62
CA LYS A 166 11.35 10.37 2.48
C LYS A 166 10.52 11.61 2.85
N MET A 167 9.56 11.48 3.76
CA MET A 167 8.78 12.63 4.24
C MET A 167 9.59 13.54 5.16
N LEU A 168 10.42 12.97 6.04
CA LEU A 168 11.26 13.73 6.97
C LEU A 168 12.36 14.53 6.24
N TRP A 169 13.04 13.91 5.27
CA TRP A 169 14.05 14.56 4.42
C TRP A 169 13.48 15.11 3.12
N SER A 170 12.19 15.46 3.09
CA SER A 170 11.61 16.08 1.89
C SER A 170 12.22 17.47 1.65
N PRO A 171 12.58 17.84 0.41
CA PRO A 171 13.03 19.20 0.09
C PRO A 171 11.91 20.23 0.28
N CYS A 172 10.65 19.79 0.28
CA CYS A 172 9.52 20.67 0.59
C CYS A 172 9.43 20.92 2.10
N GLN A 173 9.72 22.16 2.52
CA GLN A 173 9.72 22.54 3.93
C GLN A 173 8.39 22.28 4.63
N VAL A 174 7.26 22.41 3.92
CA VAL A 174 5.93 22.12 4.49
C VAL A 174 5.79 20.63 4.83
N VAL A 175 6.27 19.74 3.96
CA VAL A 175 6.19 18.29 4.18
C VAL A 175 7.10 17.85 5.31
N SER A 176 8.37 18.31 5.31
CA SER A 176 9.35 17.95 6.33
C SER A 176 8.94 18.41 7.73
N THR A 177 8.45 19.65 7.85
CA THR A 177 7.97 20.20 9.13
C THR A 177 6.74 19.46 9.64
N LEU A 178 5.78 19.16 8.77
CA LEU A 178 4.59 18.39 9.15
C LEU A 178 4.95 16.97 9.60
N ALA A 179 5.85 16.30 8.87
CA ALA A 179 6.33 14.96 9.21
C ALA A 179 7.08 14.94 10.55
N ALA A 180 7.99 15.90 10.77
CA ALA A 180 8.71 16.04 12.03
C ALA A 180 7.77 16.31 13.21
N ARG A 181 6.76 17.16 13.03
CA ARG A 181 5.74 17.42 14.04
C ARG A 181 4.96 16.15 14.37
N GLN A 182 4.50 15.42 13.35
CA GLN A 182 3.77 14.17 13.55
C GLN A 182 4.62 13.13 14.27
N LEU A 183 5.91 13.00 13.93
CA LEU A 183 6.83 12.10 14.61
C LEU A 183 6.96 12.44 16.10
N ARG A 184 7.15 13.73 16.44
CA ARG A 184 7.22 14.17 17.85
C ARG A 184 5.95 13.84 18.62
N THR A 185 4.77 14.08 18.03
CA THR A 185 3.48 13.77 18.67
C THR A 185 3.32 12.26 18.92
N VAL A 186 3.69 11.41 17.96
CA VAL A 186 3.59 9.95 18.12
C VAL A 186 4.62 9.45 19.13
N ALA A 187 5.85 9.96 19.08
CA ALA A 187 6.90 9.59 20.01
C ALA A 187 6.55 9.99 21.45
N SER A 188 6.07 11.22 21.68
CA SER A 188 5.66 11.66 23.02
C SER A 188 4.51 10.80 23.57
N ALA A 189 3.51 10.49 22.75
CA ALA A 189 2.41 9.60 23.15
C ALA A 189 2.90 8.18 23.47
N TYR A 190 3.85 7.65 22.70
CA TYR A 190 4.45 6.33 22.93
C TYR A 190 5.24 6.29 24.25
N PHE A 191 6.13 7.26 24.50
CA PHE A 191 6.91 7.32 25.72
C PHE A 191 6.05 7.57 26.96
N ALA A 192 5.02 8.42 26.86
CA ALA A 192 4.08 8.65 27.96
C ALA A 192 3.24 7.40 28.31
N LYS A 193 2.99 6.52 27.34
CA LYS A 193 2.33 5.23 27.60
C LYS A 193 3.28 4.26 28.29
N ARG A 194 4.54 4.20 27.83
CA ARG A 194 5.57 3.29 28.36
C ARG A 194 6.07 3.67 29.76
N SER A 195 5.95 4.92 30.18
CA SER A 195 6.29 5.35 31.55
C SER A 195 5.20 5.02 32.58
N LYS A 196 4.04 4.53 32.14
CA LYS A 196 2.93 4.12 33.01
C LYS A 196 2.84 2.61 33.20
N ASP A 197 3.61 1.86 32.42
CA ASP A 197 3.80 0.40 32.53
C ASP A 197 5.10 0.12 33.30
#